data_AF-A0A538Q2L3-F1
#
_entry.id   AF-A0A538Q2L3-F1
#
_cell.length_a   1.000
_cell.length_b   1.000
_cell.length_c   1.000
_cell.angle_alpha   90.00
_cell.angle_beta   90.00
_cell.angle_gamma   90.00
#
_symmetry.space_group_name_H-M   'P 1'
#
loop_
_entity.id
_entity.type
_entity.pdbx_description
1 polymer ?
#
loop_
_entity_poly.entity_id
_entity_poly.type
_entity_poly.pdbx_seq_one_letter_code
_entity_poly.pdbx_strand_id
1 'polypeptide(L)'
;MKRSLLIVAAFAATADASVWDRALTSPEDEAARDLYEAKMLEGDTATLTATIQSSSLSNNLESIRRAEAAYRAAAQMRPREGEPYFRIGNLLYQMYLNCEQGPPRLLTCDPSDLSRAESVIKAWEEFEARAPLDPRVSEILVHRALLNTRLVNGSASDRRHLEKAALDYQAALDRSDGLTGTRGDEQLLGNLAETYMMLDRLDESIAKYVQAIAAGAARVSTVYGLAVALDRDGSGDQALRQIQGQGAEGFDAFTKECVRHSVFFVPRGESAYYFALASEAFGNYGAALALWNRYLASGAHPEFQARAKEHIEQLREKHVHLESPPPELDPPPC
;
A
#
# COMPACT_ATOMS: atom_id res chain seq x y z
N MET A 1 42.74 -1.82 73.19
CA MET A 1 42.91 -2.51 71.90
C MET A 1 42.08 -3.79 71.90
N LYS A 2 40.98 -3.83 71.14
CA LYS A 2 40.43 -5.03 70.46
C LYS A 2 39.24 -4.58 69.60
N ARG A 3 39.42 -4.71 68.28
CA ARG A 3 38.44 -4.47 67.21
C ARG A 3 37.41 -5.59 67.20
N SER A 4 36.15 -5.30 66.87
CA SER A 4 35.16 -6.24 66.29
C SER A 4 34.02 -5.40 65.72
N LEU A 5 34.01 -5.14 64.40
CA LEU A 5 33.38 -5.92 63.32
C LEU A 5 31.92 -5.50 63.07
N LEU A 6 31.79 -4.52 62.16
CA LEU A 6 30.57 -4.26 61.39
C LEU A 6 30.38 -5.42 60.39
N ILE A 7 29.28 -6.16 60.53
CA ILE A 7 28.83 -7.08 59.50
C ILE A 7 27.92 -6.30 58.56
N VAL A 8 28.41 -6.05 57.35
CA VAL A 8 27.60 -5.62 56.21
C VAL A 8 26.97 -6.88 55.62
N ALA A 9 25.66 -7.04 55.77
CA ALA A 9 24.90 -8.02 55.01
C ALA A 9 24.61 -7.45 53.62
N ALA A 10 25.45 -7.79 52.65
CA ALA A 10 25.13 -7.62 51.24
C ALA A 10 24.22 -8.79 50.82
N PHE A 11 22.90 -8.57 50.81
CA PHE A 11 21.99 -9.49 50.15
C PHE A 11 21.99 -9.19 48.65
N ALA A 12 22.37 -10.20 47.87
CA ALA A 12 22.29 -10.22 46.43
C ALA A 12 20.82 -10.20 45.98
N ALA A 13 20.32 -9.04 45.56
CA ALA A 13 19.03 -8.88 44.93
C ALA A 13 19.16 -9.09 43.42
N THR A 14 19.21 -10.34 42.95
CA THR A 14 19.13 -10.65 41.52
C THR A 14 18.22 -11.82 41.15
N ALA A 15 17.38 -12.33 42.07
CA ALA A 15 16.48 -13.46 41.80
C ALA A 15 14.98 -13.21 42.04
N ASP A 16 14.59 -12.06 42.62
CA ASP A 16 13.24 -11.88 43.18
C ASP A 16 12.15 -11.36 42.22
N ALA A 17 12.48 -10.93 41.00
CA ALA A 17 11.44 -10.53 40.05
C ALA A 17 10.53 -11.70 39.64
N SER A 18 11.02 -12.95 39.70
CA SER A 18 10.33 -14.12 39.15
C SER A 18 9.38 -14.86 40.12
N VAL A 19 9.45 -14.56 41.42
CA VAL A 19 8.66 -15.28 42.45
C VAL A 19 7.31 -14.60 42.65
N TRP A 20 7.28 -13.27 42.61
CA TRP A 20 6.05 -12.49 42.77
C TRP A 20 5.15 -12.56 41.55
N ASP A 21 5.69 -12.63 40.33
CA ASP A 21 4.91 -12.89 39.11
C ASP A 21 4.19 -14.25 39.14
N ARG A 22 4.89 -15.30 39.61
CA ARG A 22 4.30 -16.65 39.76
C ARG A 22 3.26 -16.74 40.89
N ALA A 23 3.34 -15.86 41.88
CA ALA A 23 2.36 -15.82 42.96
C ALA A 23 1.06 -15.09 42.56
N LEU A 24 1.07 -14.37 41.43
CA LEU A 24 -0.04 -13.54 40.95
C LEU A 24 -0.78 -14.15 39.74
N THR A 25 -0.22 -15.16 39.07
CA THR A 25 -0.85 -15.85 37.93
C THR A 25 -1.67 -17.05 38.37
N SER A 26 -2.91 -17.16 37.90
CA SER A 26 -3.72 -18.35 38.18
C SER A 26 -3.23 -19.55 37.35
N PRO A 27 -3.42 -20.80 37.82
CA PRO A 27 -3.11 -22.00 37.01
C PRO A 27 -3.84 -22.03 35.66
N GLU A 28 -5.02 -21.39 35.57
CA GLU A 28 -5.77 -21.24 34.32
C GLU A 28 -5.06 -20.29 33.35
N ASP A 29 -4.43 -19.22 33.85
CA ASP A 29 -3.61 -18.32 33.04
C ASP A 29 -2.32 -18.99 32.53
N GLU A 30 -1.71 -19.85 33.34
CA GLU A 30 -0.55 -20.66 32.93
C GLU A 30 -0.93 -21.67 31.84
N ALA A 31 -2.03 -22.40 32.00
CA ALA A 31 -2.51 -23.33 30.99
C ALA A 31 -2.89 -22.63 29.66
N ALA A 32 -3.53 -21.46 29.73
CA ALA A 32 -3.84 -20.66 28.54
C ALA A 32 -2.57 -20.15 27.85
N ARG A 33 -1.53 -19.81 28.62
CA ARG A 33 -0.21 -19.43 28.10
C ARG A 33 0.48 -20.59 27.39
N ASP A 34 0.51 -21.78 27.99
CA ASP A 34 1.14 -22.96 27.37
C ASP A 34 0.44 -23.34 26.06
N LEU A 35 -0.90 -23.32 26.05
CA LEU A 35 -1.68 -23.57 24.83
C LEU A 35 -1.44 -22.50 23.76
N TYR A 36 -1.33 -21.24 24.16
CA TYR A 36 -0.96 -20.15 23.27
C TYR A 36 0.41 -20.37 22.64
N GLU A 37 1.45 -20.64 23.45
CA GLU A 37 2.82 -20.85 22.98
C GLU A 37 2.90 -22.07 22.05
N ALA A 38 2.21 -23.17 22.39
CA ALA A 38 2.12 -24.35 21.54
C ALA A 38 1.47 -24.05 20.18
N LYS A 39 0.42 -23.22 20.14
CA LYS A 39 -0.25 -22.84 18.89
C LYS A 39 0.55 -21.85 18.05
N MET A 40 1.29 -20.94 18.68
CA MET A 40 2.24 -20.09 17.97
C MET A 40 3.34 -20.93 17.30
N LEU A 41 3.94 -21.88 18.03
CA LEU A 41 4.96 -22.78 17.49
C LEU A 41 4.41 -23.66 16.35
N GLU A 42 3.19 -24.18 16.49
CA GLU A 42 2.52 -24.93 15.43
C GLU A 42 2.36 -24.06 14.16
N GLY A 43 1.94 -22.80 14.33
CA GLY A 43 1.78 -21.84 13.24
C GLY A 43 3.10 -21.52 12.54
N ASP A 44 4.16 -21.26 13.30
CA ASP A 44 5.50 -20.96 12.78
C ASP A 44 6.06 -22.17 12.01
N THR A 45 5.91 -23.38 12.55
CA THR A 45 6.36 -24.62 11.90
C THR A 45 5.64 -24.87 10.58
N ALA A 46 4.32 -24.67 10.55
CA ALA A 46 3.51 -24.80 9.34
C ALA A 46 3.85 -23.70 8.31
N THR A 47 4.14 -22.48 8.77
CA THR A 47 4.60 -21.37 7.90
C THR A 47 5.92 -21.72 7.22
N LEU A 48 6.90 -22.22 7.98
CA LEU A 48 8.18 -22.69 7.42
C LEU A 48 7.95 -23.79 6.38
N THR A 49 7.07 -24.75 6.67
CA THR A 49 6.74 -25.83 5.73
C THR A 49 6.12 -25.30 4.43
N ALA A 50 5.26 -24.29 4.51
CA ALA A 50 4.64 -23.66 3.34
C ALA A 50 5.64 -22.96 2.40
N THR A 51 6.80 -22.54 2.93
CA THR A 51 7.87 -21.90 2.16
C THR A 51 8.83 -22.89 1.50
N ILE A 52 8.74 -24.19 1.80
CA ILE A 52 9.66 -25.20 1.27
C ILE A 52 9.43 -25.39 -0.23
N GLN A 53 10.46 -25.10 -1.02
CA GLN A 53 10.40 -25.08 -2.48
C GLN A 53 10.17 -26.45 -3.13
N SER A 54 10.55 -27.54 -2.47
CA SER A 54 10.32 -28.91 -2.97
C SER A 54 8.91 -29.44 -2.71
N SER A 55 8.07 -28.69 -2.00
CA SER A 55 6.69 -29.08 -1.69
C SER A 55 5.75 -28.87 -2.88
N SER A 56 4.74 -29.73 -3.00
CA SER A 56 3.68 -29.56 -4.00
C SER A 56 2.77 -28.38 -3.63
N LEU A 57 2.07 -27.79 -4.62
CA LEU A 57 1.08 -26.73 -4.37
C LEU A 57 0.03 -27.17 -3.33
N SER A 58 -0.43 -28.42 -3.38
CA SER A 58 -1.40 -28.95 -2.41
C SER A 58 -0.84 -28.93 -0.99
N ASN A 59 0.40 -29.38 -0.81
CA ASN A 59 1.06 -29.40 0.50
C ASN A 59 1.29 -27.98 1.03
N ASN A 60 1.63 -27.03 0.15
CA ASN A 60 1.77 -25.62 0.53
C ASN A 60 0.44 -25.04 0.98
N LEU A 61 -0.63 -25.24 0.21
CA LEU A 61 -1.98 -24.77 0.59
C LEU A 61 -2.46 -25.39 1.91
N GLU A 62 -2.17 -26.67 2.16
CA GLU A 62 -2.46 -27.31 3.44
C GLU A 62 -1.67 -26.70 4.59
N SER A 63 -0.37 -26.48 4.39
CA SER A 63 0.51 -25.86 5.39
C SER A 63 0.09 -24.43 5.71
N ILE A 64 -0.31 -23.64 4.71
CA ILE A 64 -0.84 -22.29 4.90
C ILE A 64 -2.14 -22.34 5.72
N ARG A 65 -3.09 -23.23 5.37
CA ARG A 65 -4.34 -23.39 6.13
C ARG A 65 -4.08 -23.78 7.58
N ARG A 66 -3.13 -24.69 7.81
CA ARG A 66 -2.73 -25.12 9.16
C ARG A 66 -2.11 -23.97 9.95
N ALA A 67 -1.21 -23.21 9.33
CA ALA A 67 -0.58 -22.05 9.97
C ALA A 67 -1.61 -21.00 10.37
N GLU A 68 -2.51 -20.62 9.45
CA GLU A 68 -3.58 -19.66 9.74
C GLU A 68 -4.49 -20.15 10.86
N ALA A 69 -4.90 -21.43 10.83
CA ALA A 69 -5.74 -22.02 11.88
C ALA A 69 -5.06 -22.02 13.25
N ALA A 70 -3.75 -22.32 13.30
CA ALA A 70 -2.97 -22.33 14.53
C ALA A 70 -2.85 -20.92 15.13
N TYR A 71 -2.52 -19.90 14.33
CA TYR A 71 -2.48 -18.52 14.82
C TYR A 71 -3.86 -18.02 15.26
N ARG A 72 -4.94 -18.38 14.56
CA ARG A 72 -6.31 -18.04 14.98
C ARG A 72 -6.67 -18.70 16.31
N ALA A 73 -6.24 -19.95 16.54
CA ALA A 73 -6.41 -20.61 17.83
C ALA A 73 -5.60 -19.91 18.93
N ALA A 74 -4.35 -19.50 18.65
CA ALA A 74 -3.54 -18.72 19.60
C ALA A 74 -4.24 -17.39 19.97
N ALA A 75 -4.79 -16.68 18.99
CA ALA A 75 -5.57 -15.46 19.22
C ALA A 75 -6.81 -15.68 20.10
N GLN A 76 -7.46 -16.85 20.01
CA GLN A 76 -8.59 -17.21 20.88
C GLN A 76 -8.15 -17.49 22.32
N MET A 77 -6.99 -18.13 22.50
CA MET A 77 -6.44 -18.43 23.84
C MET A 77 -6.03 -17.16 24.58
N ARG A 78 -5.45 -16.19 23.87
CA ARG A 78 -5.08 -14.88 24.44
C ARG A 78 -5.55 -13.72 23.56
N PRO A 79 -6.83 -13.29 23.71
CA PRO A 79 -7.44 -12.28 22.84
C PRO A 79 -6.82 -10.89 22.86
N ARG A 80 -5.97 -10.60 23.86
CA ARG A 80 -5.26 -9.31 23.98
C ARG A 80 -3.92 -9.29 23.24
N GLU A 81 -3.40 -10.45 22.84
CA GLU A 81 -2.10 -10.53 22.16
C GLU A 81 -2.24 -10.13 20.69
N GLY A 82 -1.41 -9.18 20.24
CA GLY A 82 -1.38 -8.75 18.84
C GLY A 82 -0.62 -9.71 17.93
N GLU A 83 0.38 -10.42 18.45
CA GLU A 83 1.33 -11.23 17.67
C GLU A 83 0.66 -12.26 16.73
N PRO A 84 -0.37 -13.02 17.14
CA PRO A 84 -1.03 -13.97 16.23
C PRO A 84 -1.62 -13.29 15.00
N TYR A 85 -2.17 -12.08 15.15
CA TYR A 85 -2.75 -11.32 14.06
C TYR A 85 -1.69 -10.79 13.10
N PHE A 86 -0.55 -10.33 13.62
CA PHE A 86 0.60 -9.97 12.80
C PHE A 86 1.08 -11.17 11.95
N ARG A 87 1.20 -12.35 12.58
CA ARG A 87 1.60 -13.60 11.89
C ARG A 87 0.60 -14.01 10.81
N ILE A 88 -0.71 -13.90 11.07
CA ILE A 88 -1.74 -14.17 10.05
C ILE A 88 -1.60 -13.22 8.86
N GLY A 89 -1.51 -11.91 9.12
CA GLY A 89 -1.39 -10.91 8.06
C GLY A 89 -0.14 -11.14 7.21
N ASN A 90 1.01 -11.37 7.85
CA ASN A 90 2.26 -11.63 7.14
C ASN A 90 2.27 -12.96 6.40
N LEU A 91 1.75 -14.04 6.99
CA LEU A 91 1.62 -15.32 6.29
C LEU A 91 0.83 -15.12 5.00
N LEU A 92 -0.37 -14.56 5.08
CA LEU A 92 -1.23 -14.41 3.90
C LEU A 92 -0.63 -13.44 2.87
N TYR A 93 -0.03 -12.33 3.33
CA TYR A 93 0.62 -11.37 2.45
C TYR A 93 1.79 -12.00 1.69
N GLN A 94 2.69 -12.69 2.40
CA GLN A 94 3.87 -13.32 1.79
C GLN A 94 3.50 -14.47 0.83
N MET A 95 2.50 -15.28 1.20
CA MET A 95 2.16 -16.47 0.41
C MET A 95 1.38 -16.15 -0.86
N TYR A 96 0.59 -15.07 -0.86
CA TYR A 96 -0.35 -14.76 -1.94
C TYR A 96 -0.07 -13.46 -2.68
N LEU A 97 0.45 -12.42 -2.02
CA LEU A 97 0.44 -11.05 -2.55
C LEU A 97 1.83 -10.46 -2.78
N ASN A 98 2.84 -10.86 -1.99
CA ASN A 98 4.21 -10.37 -2.10
C ASN A 98 5.10 -11.30 -2.93
N CYS A 99 5.07 -11.14 -4.26
CA CYS A 99 5.76 -12.05 -5.16
C CYS A 99 7.18 -11.59 -5.55
N GLU A 100 7.65 -10.47 -5.01
CA GLU A 100 8.92 -9.82 -5.38
C GLU A 100 10.14 -10.36 -4.62
N GLN A 101 9.93 -11.28 -3.67
CA GLN A 101 11.00 -11.86 -2.85
C GLN A 101 11.80 -12.94 -3.60
N GLY A 102 12.54 -12.53 -4.64
CA GLY A 102 13.57 -13.31 -5.33
C GLY A 102 13.10 -14.62 -6.00
N PRO A 103 13.87 -15.15 -6.96
CA PRO A 103 13.61 -16.48 -7.49
C PRO A 103 13.99 -17.56 -6.46
N PRO A 104 13.22 -18.68 -6.39
CA PRO A 104 11.96 -18.94 -7.09
C PRO A 104 10.72 -18.37 -6.35
N ARG A 105 9.82 -17.76 -7.12
CA ARG A 105 8.49 -17.31 -6.69
C ARG A 105 7.68 -18.46 -6.09
N LEU A 106 7.00 -18.21 -4.97
CA LEU A 106 6.08 -19.18 -4.36
C LEU A 106 4.95 -19.54 -5.33
N LEU A 107 4.64 -20.83 -5.44
CA LEU A 107 3.59 -21.34 -6.35
C LEU A 107 2.20 -20.75 -6.09
N THR A 108 1.95 -20.31 -4.85
CA THR A 108 0.68 -19.72 -4.42
C THR A 108 0.59 -18.22 -4.68
N CYS A 109 1.69 -17.57 -5.06
CA CYS A 109 1.76 -16.12 -5.09
C CYS A 109 1.26 -15.58 -6.44
N ASP A 110 0.16 -14.83 -6.40
CA ASP A 110 -0.39 -14.07 -7.52
C ASP A 110 -0.82 -12.68 -7.02
N PRO A 111 -0.04 -11.62 -7.32
CA PRO A 111 -0.32 -10.30 -6.80
C PRO A 111 -1.54 -9.65 -7.47
N SER A 112 -2.13 -10.30 -8.48
CA SER A 112 -3.39 -9.89 -9.12
C SER A 112 -4.61 -10.58 -8.49
N ASP A 113 -4.42 -11.71 -7.80
CA ASP A 113 -5.47 -12.39 -7.03
C ASP A 113 -5.64 -11.74 -5.65
N LEU A 114 -6.52 -10.75 -5.58
CA LEU A 114 -6.82 -10.03 -4.34
C LEU A 114 -7.79 -10.77 -3.40
N SER A 115 -8.11 -12.05 -3.65
CA SER A 115 -9.05 -12.83 -2.81
C SER A 115 -8.64 -12.90 -1.34
N ARG A 116 -7.36 -12.69 -1.03
CA ARG A 116 -6.82 -12.67 0.34
C ARG A 116 -6.56 -11.28 0.92
N ALA A 117 -6.67 -10.22 0.12
CA ALA A 117 -6.32 -8.86 0.54
C ALA A 117 -7.12 -8.40 1.77
N GLU A 118 -8.44 -8.61 1.79
CA GLU A 118 -9.27 -8.25 2.95
C GLU A 118 -8.89 -9.03 4.22
N SER A 119 -8.48 -10.30 4.09
CA SER A 119 -8.05 -11.11 5.23
C SER A 119 -6.73 -10.61 5.81
N VAL A 120 -5.80 -10.18 4.94
CA VAL A 120 -4.53 -9.54 5.34
C VAL A 120 -4.81 -8.22 6.05
N ILE A 121 -5.59 -7.33 5.43
CA ILE A 121 -5.95 -6.03 5.99
C ILE A 121 -6.57 -6.20 7.38
N LYS A 122 -7.57 -7.08 7.51
CA LYS A 122 -8.24 -7.34 8.79
C LYS A 122 -7.28 -7.86 9.86
N ALA A 123 -6.37 -8.77 9.51
CA ALA A 123 -5.40 -9.28 10.46
C ALA A 123 -4.47 -8.17 10.95
N TRP A 124 -3.98 -7.31 10.06
CA TRP A 124 -3.14 -6.17 10.46
C TRP A 124 -3.89 -5.08 11.24
N GLU A 125 -5.18 -4.83 10.96
CA GLU A 125 -6.04 -3.98 11.78
C GLU A 125 -6.17 -4.53 13.22
N GLU A 126 -6.40 -5.83 13.38
CA GLU A 126 -6.48 -6.46 14.70
C GLU A 126 -5.14 -6.44 15.46
N PHE A 127 -4.02 -6.56 14.74
CA PHE A 127 -2.69 -6.41 15.30
C PHE A 127 -2.44 -4.99 15.82
N GLU A 128 -2.65 -3.97 14.98
CA GLU A 128 -2.45 -2.57 15.39
C GLU A 128 -3.38 -2.18 16.54
N ALA A 129 -4.63 -2.64 16.55
CA ALA A 129 -5.57 -2.37 17.64
C ALA A 129 -5.09 -2.89 19.01
N ARG A 130 -4.27 -3.96 19.02
CA ARG A 130 -3.73 -4.58 20.24
C ARG A 130 -2.33 -4.10 20.59
N ALA A 131 -1.55 -3.70 19.59
CA ALA A 131 -0.17 -3.28 19.74
C ALA A 131 0.13 -2.00 18.93
N PRO A 132 -0.54 -0.86 19.22
CA PRO A 132 -0.47 0.33 18.39
C PRO A 132 0.91 1.02 18.40
N LEU A 133 1.73 0.72 19.41
CA LEU A 133 3.10 1.22 19.59
C LEU A 133 4.17 0.21 19.16
N ASP A 134 3.77 -0.95 18.62
CA ASP A 134 4.73 -1.91 18.11
C ASP A 134 5.45 -1.32 16.88
N PRO A 135 6.79 -1.35 16.83
CA PRO A 135 7.55 -0.74 15.72
C PRO A 135 7.19 -1.33 14.35
N ARG A 136 6.68 -2.57 14.30
CA ARG A 136 6.27 -3.24 13.07
C ARG A 136 4.98 -2.67 12.48
N VAL A 137 4.23 -1.85 13.23
CA VAL A 137 3.08 -1.13 12.68
C VAL A 137 3.50 -0.24 11.50
N SER A 138 4.67 0.40 11.56
CA SER A 138 5.16 1.20 10.43
C SER A 138 5.34 0.37 9.15
N GLU A 139 5.74 -0.90 9.28
CA GLU A 139 5.93 -1.81 8.14
C GLU A 139 4.60 -2.22 7.49
N ILE A 140 3.53 -2.40 8.27
CA ILE A 140 2.25 -2.88 7.73
C ILE A 140 1.41 -1.76 7.12
N LEU A 141 1.54 -0.51 7.60
CA LEU A 141 0.70 0.62 7.15
C LEU A 141 0.77 0.81 5.64
N VAL A 142 1.98 0.85 5.08
CA VAL A 142 2.19 1.07 3.64
C VAL A 142 1.57 -0.06 2.83
N HIS A 143 1.77 -1.31 3.25
CA HIS A 143 1.21 -2.48 2.60
C HIS A 143 -0.31 -2.52 2.71
N ARG A 144 -0.87 -2.18 3.88
CA ARG A 144 -2.33 -2.12 4.10
C ARG A 144 -2.97 -1.02 3.26
N ALA A 145 -2.33 0.13 3.12
CA ALA A 145 -2.76 1.20 2.24
C ALA A 145 -2.80 0.75 0.77
N LEU A 146 -1.72 0.12 0.29
CA LEU A 146 -1.63 -0.42 -1.07
C LEU A 146 -2.70 -1.49 -1.34
N LEU A 147 -2.98 -2.38 -0.39
CA LEU A 147 -4.04 -3.38 -0.56
C LEU A 147 -5.43 -2.74 -0.63
N ASN A 148 -5.68 -1.71 0.18
CA ASN A 148 -6.94 -0.98 0.12
C ASN A 148 -7.12 -0.27 -1.23
N THR A 149 -6.10 0.41 -1.76
CA THR A 149 -6.20 1.05 -3.08
C THR A 149 -6.40 0.03 -4.21
N ARG A 150 -5.76 -1.13 -4.13
CA ARG A 150 -5.93 -2.20 -5.14
C ARG A 150 -7.31 -2.89 -5.10
N LEU A 151 -8.04 -2.82 -3.98
CA LEU A 151 -9.38 -3.38 -3.86
C LEU A 151 -10.47 -2.52 -4.53
N VAL A 152 -10.17 -1.28 -4.91
CA VAL A 152 -11.10 -0.38 -5.61
C VAL A 152 -11.41 -0.92 -7.00
N ASN A 153 -12.70 -1.09 -7.30
CA ASN A 153 -13.15 -1.77 -8.52
C ASN A 153 -14.46 -1.21 -9.13
N GLY A 154 -14.87 0.00 -8.73
CA GLY A 154 -16.14 0.63 -9.09
C GLY A 154 -17.29 0.30 -8.13
N SER A 155 -17.02 -0.29 -6.96
CA SER A 155 -18.04 -0.69 -5.99
C SER A 155 -18.40 0.42 -5.00
N ALA A 156 -19.53 0.27 -4.31
CA ALA A 156 -19.91 1.18 -3.21
C ALA A 156 -18.90 1.19 -2.05
N SER A 157 -18.06 0.16 -1.92
CA SER A 157 -17.02 0.08 -0.89
C SER A 157 -15.75 0.87 -1.21
N ASP A 158 -15.57 1.32 -2.46
CA ASP A 158 -14.34 1.95 -2.93
C ASP A 158 -13.95 3.15 -2.07
N ARG A 159 -14.92 4.03 -1.78
CA ARG A 159 -14.68 5.20 -0.93
C ARG A 159 -14.12 4.82 0.44
N ARG A 160 -14.67 3.77 1.08
CA ARG A 160 -14.20 3.29 2.38
C ARG A 160 -12.76 2.76 2.30
N HIS A 161 -12.42 2.03 1.23
CA HIS A 161 -11.06 1.55 1.03
C HIS A 161 -10.08 2.71 0.82
N LEU A 162 -10.45 3.71 0.00
CA LEU A 162 -9.63 4.90 -0.22
C LEU A 162 -9.44 5.73 1.06
N GLU A 163 -10.49 5.91 1.86
CA GLU A 163 -10.38 6.60 3.17
C GLU A 163 -9.43 5.86 4.12
N LYS A 164 -9.51 4.52 4.18
CA LYS A 164 -8.57 3.70 4.96
C LYS A 164 -7.13 3.81 4.43
N ALA A 165 -6.93 3.77 3.11
CA ALA A 165 -5.61 3.91 2.52
C ALA A 165 -4.99 5.29 2.83
N ALA A 166 -5.78 6.36 2.73
CA ALA A 166 -5.32 7.71 3.04
C ALA A 166 -4.90 7.84 4.52
N LEU A 167 -5.69 7.25 5.43
CA LEU A 167 -5.34 7.19 6.86
C LEU A 167 -4.02 6.44 7.08
N ASP A 168 -3.83 5.30 6.43
CA ASP A 168 -2.63 4.49 6.59
C ASP A 168 -1.37 5.17 6.02
N TYR A 169 -1.45 5.78 4.84
CA TYR A 169 -0.33 6.55 4.29
C TYR A 169 0.04 7.75 5.16
N GLN A 170 -0.97 8.50 5.65
CA GLN A 170 -0.72 9.62 6.56
C GLN A 170 -0.09 9.12 7.86
N ALA A 171 -0.60 8.03 8.43
CA ALA A 171 -0.07 7.45 9.65
C ALA A 171 1.35 6.87 9.48
N ALA A 172 1.72 6.43 8.27
CA ALA A 172 3.08 6.02 7.93
C ALA A 172 4.03 7.22 7.85
N LEU A 173 3.59 8.34 7.24
CA LEU A 173 4.33 9.61 7.20
C LEU A 173 4.52 10.20 8.60
N ASP A 174 3.49 10.16 9.44
CA ASP A 174 3.56 10.71 10.80
C ASP A 174 4.52 9.91 11.70
N ARG A 175 4.65 8.60 11.44
CA ARG A 175 5.57 7.71 12.17
C ARG A 175 6.98 7.69 11.60
N SER A 176 7.20 8.19 10.39
CA SER A 176 8.46 7.95 9.70
C SER A 176 9.63 8.74 10.29
N ASP A 177 9.44 9.83 11.05
CA ASP A 177 10.49 10.63 11.73
C ASP A 177 11.79 10.86 10.89
N GLY A 178 11.71 10.81 9.55
CA GLY A 178 12.86 10.88 8.63
C GLY A 178 13.66 9.58 8.39
N LEU A 179 13.18 8.41 8.84
CA LEU A 179 13.82 7.09 8.69
C LEU A 179 13.71 6.49 7.28
N THR A 180 12.69 6.87 6.52
CA THR A 180 12.39 6.41 5.15
C THR A 180 13.31 7.04 4.10
N GLY A 181 14.07 8.07 4.47
CA GLY A 181 14.87 8.87 3.55
C GLY A 181 14.01 9.61 2.52
N THR A 182 14.63 10.55 1.81
CA THR A 182 13.93 11.46 0.89
C THR A 182 13.09 10.78 -0.19
N ARG A 183 13.54 9.61 -0.69
CA ARG A 183 12.79 8.84 -1.70
C ARG A 183 11.60 8.06 -1.14
N GLY A 184 11.70 7.54 0.08
CA GLY A 184 10.59 6.84 0.72
C GLY A 184 9.44 7.79 1.02
N ASP A 185 9.77 9.01 1.48
CA ASP A 185 8.78 10.06 1.74
C ASP A 185 8.09 10.54 0.46
N GLU A 186 8.83 10.70 -0.64
CA GLU A 186 8.28 11.11 -1.93
C GLU A 186 7.24 10.10 -2.46
N GLN A 187 7.54 8.79 -2.40
CA GLN A 187 6.59 7.75 -2.81
C GLN A 187 5.33 7.71 -1.92
N LEU A 188 5.48 7.85 -0.60
CA LEU A 188 4.34 7.88 0.32
C LEU A 188 3.46 9.10 0.09
N LEU A 189 4.07 10.27 -0.12
CA LEU A 189 3.35 11.50 -0.43
C LEU A 189 2.62 11.41 -1.77
N GLY A 190 3.26 10.86 -2.81
CA GLY A 190 2.63 10.64 -4.11
C GLY A 190 1.44 9.70 -4.04
N ASN A 191 1.56 8.57 -3.33
CA ASN A 191 0.45 7.63 -3.15
C ASN A 191 -0.71 8.23 -2.33
N LEU A 192 -0.40 9.03 -1.30
CA LEU A 192 -1.41 9.76 -0.53
C LEU A 192 -2.12 10.80 -1.39
N ALA A 193 -1.38 11.52 -2.24
CA ALA A 193 -1.93 12.50 -3.17
C ALA A 193 -2.88 11.87 -4.20
N GLU A 194 -2.50 10.73 -4.78
CA GLU A 194 -3.36 9.94 -5.66
C GLU A 194 -4.64 9.51 -4.93
N THR A 195 -4.49 9.00 -3.71
CA THR A 195 -5.64 8.55 -2.90
C THR A 195 -6.60 9.70 -2.60
N TYR A 196 -6.09 10.91 -2.33
CA TYR A 196 -6.94 12.10 -2.19
C TYR A 196 -7.61 12.51 -3.49
N MET A 197 -6.90 12.43 -4.62
CA MET A 197 -7.51 12.70 -5.92
C MET A 197 -8.67 11.75 -6.21
N MET A 198 -8.50 10.47 -5.91
CA MET A 198 -9.54 9.45 -6.04
C MET A 198 -10.73 9.63 -5.08
N LEU A 199 -10.56 10.42 -4.02
CA LEU A 199 -11.61 10.78 -3.06
C LEU A 199 -12.33 12.09 -3.42
N ASP A 200 -11.98 12.70 -4.56
CA ASP A 200 -12.39 14.05 -4.97
C ASP A 200 -11.96 15.14 -3.96
N ARG A 201 -10.77 14.96 -3.38
CA ARG A 201 -10.13 15.87 -2.42
C ARG A 201 -8.93 16.55 -3.09
N LEU A 202 -9.23 17.35 -4.11
CA LEU A 202 -8.25 17.90 -5.05
C LEU A 202 -7.26 18.86 -4.38
N ASP A 203 -7.72 19.72 -3.45
CA ASP A 203 -6.85 20.62 -2.69
C ASP A 203 -5.78 19.85 -1.90
N GLU A 204 -6.19 18.80 -1.17
CA GLU A 204 -5.25 17.97 -0.43
C GLU A 204 -4.33 17.16 -1.35
N SER A 205 -4.84 16.67 -2.48
CA SER A 205 -4.05 15.97 -3.49
C SER A 205 -2.93 16.87 -4.04
N ILE A 206 -3.29 18.06 -4.54
CA ILE A 206 -2.34 19.05 -5.08
C ILE A 206 -1.29 19.40 -4.03
N ALA A 207 -1.70 19.68 -2.79
CA ALA A 207 -0.78 20.00 -1.70
C ALA A 207 0.23 18.87 -1.44
N LYS A 208 -0.21 17.61 -1.48
CA LYS A 208 0.66 16.44 -1.26
C LYS A 208 1.61 16.16 -2.43
N TYR A 209 1.18 16.31 -3.67
CA TYR A 209 2.10 16.24 -4.80
C TYR A 209 3.15 17.35 -4.76
N VAL A 210 2.76 18.60 -4.45
CA VAL A 210 3.70 19.70 -4.28
C VAL A 210 4.72 19.39 -3.18
N GLN A 211 4.27 18.82 -2.06
CA GLN A 211 5.15 18.37 -0.99
C GLN A 211 6.11 17.26 -1.46
N ALA A 212 5.62 16.26 -2.21
CA ALA A 212 6.42 15.19 -2.76
C ALA A 212 7.52 15.70 -3.71
N ILE A 213 7.17 16.66 -4.58
CA ILE A 213 8.12 17.28 -5.52
C ILE A 213 9.17 18.11 -4.77
N ALA A 214 8.74 18.89 -3.78
CA ALA A 214 9.61 19.72 -2.96
C ALA A 214 10.61 18.90 -2.11
N ALA A 215 10.27 17.64 -1.78
CA ALA A 215 11.19 16.74 -1.10
C ALA A 215 12.45 16.42 -1.95
N GLY A 216 12.45 16.66 -3.26
CA GLY A 216 13.69 16.68 -4.07
C GLY A 216 14.04 15.35 -4.74
N ALA A 217 13.14 14.37 -4.72
CA ALA A 217 13.28 13.11 -5.45
C ALA A 217 12.16 12.90 -6.50
N ALA A 218 11.53 13.98 -6.96
CA ALA A 218 10.32 13.95 -7.79
C ALA A 218 10.45 12.99 -8.98
N ARG A 219 9.80 11.83 -8.88
CA ARG A 219 9.59 10.93 -10.00
C ARG A 219 8.73 11.61 -11.02
N VAL A 220 8.91 11.24 -12.28
CA VAL A 220 8.11 11.83 -13.36
C VAL A 220 6.62 11.51 -13.17
N SER A 221 6.29 10.29 -12.71
CA SER A 221 4.92 9.95 -12.28
C SER A 221 4.34 10.90 -11.24
N THR A 222 5.12 11.38 -10.26
CA THR A 222 4.68 12.37 -9.27
C THR A 222 4.31 13.71 -9.92
N VAL A 223 5.09 14.17 -10.90
CA VAL A 223 4.78 15.40 -11.64
C VAL A 223 3.55 15.24 -12.52
N TYR A 224 3.38 14.07 -13.16
CA TYR A 224 2.20 13.79 -13.97
C TYR A 224 0.95 13.67 -13.11
N GLY A 225 1.04 13.07 -11.92
CA GLY A 225 -0.05 13.06 -10.92
C GLY A 225 -0.46 14.47 -10.52
N LEU A 226 0.50 15.37 -10.24
CA LEU A 226 0.21 16.79 -9.99
C LEU A 226 -0.52 17.43 -11.17
N ALA A 227 -0.07 17.18 -12.40
CA ALA A 227 -0.71 17.73 -13.59
C ALA A 227 -2.17 17.29 -13.70
N VAL A 228 -2.46 16.01 -13.48
CA VAL A 228 -3.84 15.50 -13.50
C VAL A 228 -4.68 16.12 -12.38
N ALA A 229 -4.15 16.24 -11.16
CA ALA A 229 -4.87 16.87 -10.05
C ALA A 229 -5.19 18.36 -10.34
N LEU A 230 -4.22 19.10 -10.89
CA LEU A 230 -4.43 20.49 -11.32
C LEU A 230 -5.49 20.61 -12.42
N ASP A 231 -5.47 19.71 -13.39
CA ASP A 231 -6.45 19.74 -14.47
C ASP A 231 -7.87 19.47 -13.96
N ARG A 232 -8.02 18.51 -13.05
CA ARG A 232 -9.30 18.18 -12.39
C ARG A 232 -9.85 19.33 -11.56
N ASP A 233 -8.97 20.13 -10.96
CA ASP A 233 -9.31 21.36 -10.23
C ASP A 233 -9.65 22.53 -11.17
N GLY A 234 -9.63 22.32 -12.49
CA GLY A 234 -9.90 23.36 -13.50
C GLY A 234 -8.68 24.23 -13.82
N SER A 235 -7.52 23.96 -13.23
CA SER A 235 -6.25 24.64 -13.48
C SER A 235 -5.50 24.05 -14.70
N GLY A 236 -6.21 23.80 -15.80
CA GLY A 236 -5.68 23.11 -16.99
C GLY A 236 -4.41 23.73 -17.59
N ASP A 237 -4.32 25.06 -17.66
CA ASP A 237 -3.10 25.73 -18.13
C ASP A 237 -1.86 25.43 -17.26
N GLN A 238 -2.06 25.28 -15.94
CA GLN A 238 -0.99 24.88 -15.02
C GLN A 238 -0.61 23.42 -15.25
N ALA A 239 -1.61 22.55 -15.42
CA ALA A 239 -1.40 21.14 -15.69
C ALA A 239 -0.56 20.90 -16.95
N LEU A 240 -0.91 21.56 -18.06
CA LEU A 240 -0.15 21.46 -19.32
C LEU A 240 1.29 21.94 -19.15
N ARG A 241 1.52 23.02 -18.40
CA ARG A 241 2.87 23.51 -18.10
C ARG A 241 3.70 22.51 -17.30
N GLN A 242 3.11 21.81 -16.33
CA GLN A 242 3.83 20.77 -15.57
C GLN A 242 4.33 19.67 -16.50
N ILE A 243 3.48 19.18 -17.41
CA ILE A 243 3.84 18.13 -18.37
C ILE A 243 4.89 18.64 -19.37
N GLN A 244 4.68 19.82 -19.95
CA GLN A 244 5.62 20.43 -20.90
C GLN A 244 7.00 20.66 -20.28
N GLY A 245 7.05 21.02 -18.99
CA GLY A 245 8.29 21.20 -18.25
C GLY A 245 9.14 19.92 -18.12
N GLN A 246 8.53 18.74 -18.24
CA GLN A 246 9.25 17.45 -18.26
C GLN A 246 9.82 17.09 -19.63
N GLY A 247 9.31 17.72 -20.71
CA GLY A 247 9.75 17.48 -22.08
C GLY A 247 9.53 16.04 -22.57
N ALA A 248 10.10 15.73 -23.74
CA ALA A 248 9.97 14.41 -24.36
C ALA A 248 10.64 13.29 -23.53
N GLU A 249 11.76 13.60 -22.85
CA GLU A 249 12.46 12.63 -22.00
C GLU A 249 11.60 12.24 -20.78
N GLY A 250 10.91 13.19 -20.17
CA GLY A 250 9.96 12.91 -19.10
C GLY A 250 8.79 12.06 -19.56
N PHE A 251 8.21 12.37 -20.73
CA PHE A 251 7.12 11.55 -21.29
C PHE A 251 7.54 10.10 -21.54
N ASP A 252 8.73 9.87 -22.10
CA ASP A 252 9.30 8.53 -22.28
C ASP A 252 9.55 7.83 -20.93
N ALA A 253 10.08 8.56 -19.94
CA ALA A 253 10.28 8.03 -18.59
C ALA A 253 8.95 7.62 -17.92
N PHE A 254 7.92 8.46 -18.00
CA PHE A 254 6.58 8.16 -17.49
C PHE A 254 5.98 6.92 -18.17
N THR A 255 6.09 6.84 -19.50
CA THR A 255 5.64 5.67 -20.27
C THR A 255 6.34 4.39 -19.82
N LYS A 256 7.66 4.45 -19.60
CA LYS A 256 8.45 3.32 -19.08
C LYS A 256 8.04 2.91 -17.66
N GLU A 257 7.70 3.87 -16.79
CA GLU A 257 7.20 3.57 -15.44
C GLU A 257 5.86 2.82 -15.47
N CYS A 258 4.95 3.20 -16.38
CA CYS A 258 3.71 2.45 -16.62
C CYS A 258 4.00 1.02 -17.13
N VAL A 259 4.84 0.86 -18.17
CA VAL A 259 5.19 -0.47 -18.73
C VAL A 259 5.83 -1.39 -17.70
N ARG A 260 6.60 -0.85 -16.76
CA ARG A 260 7.26 -1.61 -15.70
C ARG A 260 6.32 -1.96 -14.54
N HIS A 261 5.06 -1.54 -14.58
CA HIS A 261 4.09 -1.63 -13.47
C HIS A 261 4.62 -1.02 -12.17
N SER A 262 5.50 -0.02 -12.27
CA SER A 262 5.99 0.75 -11.11
C SER A 262 5.05 1.90 -10.70
N VAL A 263 3.98 2.05 -11.48
CA VAL A 263 2.81 2.90 -11.25
C VAL A 263 1.61 2.01 -11.54
N PHE A 264 0.60 2.05 -10.68
CA PHE A 264 -0.67 1.36 -10.93
C PHE A 264 -1.79 2.40 -10.89
N PHE A 265 -2.70 2.29 -11.85
CA PHE A 265 -3.79 3.24 -12.02
C PHE A 265 -5.07 2.62 -11.51
N VAL A 266 -5.79 3.37 -10.68
CA VAL A 266 -7.02 2.90 -10.08
C VAL A 266 -8.09 3.94 -10.34
N PRO A 267 -9.24 3.57 -10.94
CA PRO A 267 -9.57 2.27 -11.52
C PRO A 267 -8.87 2.04 -12.88
N ARG A 268 -9.05 0.85 -13.47
CA ARG A 268 -8.34 0.33 -14.67
C ARG A 268 -8.51 1.14 -15.99
N GLY A 269 -9.17 2.28 -15.98
CA GLY A 269 -9.29 3.20 -17.13
C GLY A 269 -8.54 4.53 -16.97
N GLU A 270 -8.00 4.77 -15.79
CA GLU A 270 -7.48 6.06 -15.38
C GLU A 270 -6.23 6.50 -16.15
N SER A 271 -5.40 5.54 -16.61
CA SER A 271 -4.23 5.84 -17.44
C SER A 271 -4.59 6.63 -18.71
N ALA A 272 -5.78 6.40 -19.28
CA ALA A 272 -6.23 7.15 -20.46
C ALA A 272 -6.34 8.66 -20.19
N TYR A 273 -6.69 9.09 -18.98
CA TYR A 273 -6.72 10.51 -18.59
C TYR A 273 -5.31 11.11 -18.64
N TYR A 274 -4.35 10.44 -17.99
CA TYR A 274 -2.96 10.86 -17.92
C TYR A 274 -2.35 11.02 -19.31
N PHE A 275 -2.52 10.02 -20.17
CA PHE A 275 -1.96 10.05 -21.52
C PHE A 275 -2.71 10.99 -22.46
N ALA A 276 -4.00 11.23 -22.25
CA ALA A 276 -4.76 12.22 -23.03
C ALA A 276 -4.24 13.64 -22.74
N LEU A 277 -4.12 13.99 -21.46
CA LEU A 277 -3.60 15.28 -21.02
C LEU A 277 -2.14 15.49 -21.49
N ALA A 278 -1.33 14.44 -21.44
CA ALA A 278 0.03 14.48 -21.97
C ALA A 278 0.07 14.69 -23.49
N SER A 279 -0.81 14.01 -24.23
CA SER A 279 -0.93 14.18 -25.68
C SER A 279 -1.33 15.60 -26.05
N GLU A 280 -2.26 16.23 -25.31
CA GLU A 280 -2.59 17.64 -25.50
C GLU A 280 -1.41 18.57 -25.22
N ALA A 281 -0.69 18.33 -24.13
CA ALA A 281 0.47 19.13 -23.75
C ALA A 281 1.57 19.17 -24.82
N PHE A 282 1.71 18.07 -25.59
CA PHE A 282 2.66 17.98 -26.71
C PHE A 282 2.03 18.26 -28.09
N GLY A 283 0.77 18.70 -28.15
CA GLY A 283 0.10 19.05 -29.41
C GLY A 283 -0.36 17.86 -30.26
N ASN A 284 -0.34 16.64 -29.71
CA ASN A 284 -0.80 15.41 -30.36
C ASN A 284 -2.33 15.29 -30.25
N TYR A 285 -3.06 16.27 -30.79
CA TYR A 285 -4.49 16.45 -30.52
C TYR A 285 -5.38 15.29 -31.00
N GLY A 286 -5.05 14.63 -32.12
CA GLY A 286 -5.80 13.47 -32.61
C GLY A 286 -5.71 12.28 -31.63
N ALA A 287 -4.51 12.01 -31.13
CA ALA A 287 -4.27 11.00 -30.10
C ALA A 287 -4.95 11.37 -28.77
N ALA A 288 -4.85 12.64 -28.35
CA ALA A 288 -5.54 13.14 -27.16
C ALA A 288 -7.06 12.90 -27.23
N LEU A 289 -7.69 13.23 -28.37
CA LEU A 289 -9.11 13.02 -28.59
C LEU A 289 -9.49 11.54 -28.48
N ALA A 290 -8.70 10.63 -29.04
CA ALA A 290 -8.93 9.19 -28.91
C ALA A 290 -8.83 8.72 -27.44
N LEU A 291 -7.84 9.24 -26.70
CA LEU A 291 -7.60 8.86 -25.30
C LEU A 291 -8.66 9.41 -24.35
N TRP A 292 -9.16 10.64 -24.57
CA TRP A 292 -10.30 11.15 -23.81
C TRP A 292 -11.56 10.32 -24.01
N ASN A 293 -11.85 9.91 -25.26
CA ASN A 293 -12.96 9.01 -25.53
C ASN A 293 -12.77 7.64 -24.85
N ARG A 294 -11.54 7.13 -24.81
CA ARG A 294 -11.21 5.89 -24.08
C ARG A 294 -11.43 6.02 -22.58
N TYR A 295 -11.02 7.13 -21.98
CA TYR A 295 -11.28 7.43 -20.57
C TYR A 295 -12.79 7.46 -20.29
N LEU A 296 -13.57 8.21 -21.07
CA LEU A 296 -15.03 8.24 -20.91
C LEU A 296 -15.68 6.87 -21.07
N ALA A 297 -15.25 6.09 -22.06
CA ALA A 297 -15.76 4.73 -22.31
C ALA A 297 -15.41 3.75 -21.17
N SER A 298 -14.32 4.00 -20.44
CA SER A 298 -13.90 3.15 -19.32
C SER A 298 -14.79 3.29 -18.09
N GLY A 299 -15.50 4.42 -17.95
CA GLY A 299 -16.27 4.73 -16.75
C GLY A 299 -15.41 5.04 -15.51
N ALA A 300 -14.08 5.13 -15.64
CA ALA A 300 -13.18 5.53 -14.56
C ALA A 300 -13.56 6.91 -14.01
N HIS A 301 -13.53 7.07 -12.69
CA HIS A 301 -13.82 8.32 -11.96
C HIS A 301 -14.98 9.15 -12.54
N PRO A 302 -16.24 8.72 -12.33
CA PRO A 302 -17.42 9.43 -12.83
C PRO A 302 -17.43 10.94 -12.57
N GLU A 303 -16.90 11.36 -11.43
CA GLU A 303 -16.75 12.76 -11.01
C GLU A 303 -15.93 13.61 -11.99
N PHE A 304 -14.90 13.03 -12.64
CA PHE A 304 -14.02 13.76 -13.56
C PHE A 304 -14.38 13.58 -15.04
N GLN A 305 -15.47 12.87 -15.35
CA GLN A 305 -15.94 12.72 -16.73
C GLN A 305 -16.44 14.04 -17.33
N ALA A 306 -16.96 14.96 -16.52
CA ALA A 306 -17.37 16.28 -17.00
C ALA A 306 -16.15 17.05 -17.54
N ARG A 307 -15.05 17.06 -16.78
CA ARG A 307 -13.80 17.69 -17.19
C ARG A 307 -13.25 17.09 -18.50
N ALA A 308 -13.21 15.76 -18.61
CA ALA A 308 -12.77 15.11 -19.85
C ALA A 308 -13.65 15.46 -21.08
N LYS A 309 -14.95 15.70 -20.90
CA LYS A 309 -15.84 16.16 -21.99
C LYS A 309 -15.49 17.58 -22.43
N GLU A 310 -15.13 18.47 -21.51
CA GLU A 310 -14.68 19.83 -21.84
C GLU A 310 -13.44 19.79 -22.74
N HIS A 311 -12.47 18.92 -22.44
CA HIS A 311 -11.30 18.72 -23.31
C HIS A 311 -11.70 18.27 -24.72
N ILE A 312 -12.61 17.31 -24.85
CA ILE A 312 -13.12 16.85 -26.14
C ILE A 312 -13.79 18.00 -26.92
N GLU A 313 -14.59 18.81 -26.25
CA GLU A 313 -15.28 19.96 -26.86
C GLU A 313 -14.26 20.99 -27.38
N GLN A 314 -13.28 21.35 -26.57
CA GLN A 314 -12.20 22.26 -26.96
C GLN A 314 -11.38 21.74 -28.15
N LEU A 315 -11.10 20.43 -28.20
CA LEU A 315 -10.40 19.82 -29.34
C LEU A 315 -11.25 19.85 -30.61
N ARG A 316 -12.56 19.63 -30.50
CA ARG A 316 -13.49 19.71 -31.64
C ARG A 316 -13.61 21.14 -32.18
N GLU A 317 -13.62 22.15 -31.32
CA GLU A 317 -13.61 23.56 -31.74
C GLU A 317 -12.34 23.91 -32.53
N LYS A 318 -11.21 23.26 -32.22
CA LYS A 318 -9.96 23.34 -32.99
C LYS A 318 -9.98 22.54 -34.31
N HIS A 319 -11.13 21.98 -34.70
CA HIS A 319 -11.31 21.14 -35.89
C HIS A 319 -10.40 19.90 -35.93
N VAL A 320 -10.04 19.37 -34.76
CA VAL A 320 -9.25 18.15 -34.64
C VAL A 320 -10.11 16.95 -35.01
N HIS A 321 -9.60 16.10 -35.91
CA HIS A 321 -10.25 14.84 -36.27
C HIS A 321 -9.73 13.68 -35.42
N LEU A 322 -10.58 12.66 -35.25
CA LEU A 322 -10.18 11.41 -34.60
C LEU A 322 -9.08 10.74 -35.44
N GLU A 323 -7.92 10.56 -34.83
CA GLU A 323 -6.85 9.74 -35.36
C GLU A 323 -6.62 8.58 -34.40
N SER A 324 -6.39 7.39 -34.92
CA SER A 324 -5.86 6.31 -34.09
C SER A 324 -4.53 6.81 -33.52
N PRO A 325 -4.31 6.77 -32.19
CA PRO A 325 -3.03 7.14 -31.65
C PRO A 325 -1.96 6.26 -32.31
N PRO A 326 -0.80 6.82 -32.71
CA PRO A 326 0.35 6.03 -33.09
C PRO A 326 0.55 4.91 -32.06
N PRO A 327 1.04 3.71 -32.44
CA PRO A 327 1.34 2.66 -31.46
C PRO A 327 2.23 3.13 -30.30
N GLU A 328 3.05 4.15 -30.54
CA GLU A 328 3.92 4.83 -29.57
C GLU A 328 3.17 5.71 -28.55
N LEU A 329 1.93 6.12 -28.87
CA LEU A 329 1.05 6.95 -28.05
C LEU A 329 -0.19 6.18 -27.54
N ASP A 330 -0.35 4.90 -27.90
CA ASP A 330 -1.34 4.03 -27.27
C ASP A 330 -0.81 3.67 -25.87
N PRO A 331 -1.52 4.02 -24.78
CA PRO A 331 -1.03 3.75 -23.44
C PRO A 331 -0.79 2.26 -23.27
N PRO A 332 0.43 1.85 -22.89
CA PRO A 332 0.71 0.45 -22.66
C PRO A 332 -0.16 -0.06 -21.50
N PRO A 333 -0.37 -1.38 -21.41
CA PRO A 333 -0.98 -1.95 -20.21
C PRO A 333 -0.08 -1.63 -19.01
N CYS A 334 -0.50 -0.64 -18.24
CA CYS A 334 -0.20 -0.53 -16.82
C CYS A 334 -1.13 -1.50 -16.07
#